data_AF-A0A659UG67-F1
#
_entry.id   AF-A0A659UG67-F1
#
_cell.length_a   1.000
_cell.length_b   1.000
_cell.length_c   1.000
_cell.angle_alpha   90.00
_cell.angle_beta   90.00
_cell.angle_gamma   90.00
#
_symmetry.space_group_name_H-M   'P 1'
#
loop_
_entity.id
_entity.type
_entity.pdbx_description
1 polymer ?
#
loop_
_entity_poly.entity_id
_entity_poly.type
_entity_poly.pdbx_seq_one_letter_code
_entity_poly.pdbx_strand_id
1 'polypeptide(L)'
;MKEFRKPEHRIIAEAPALMDRDFLTAAQCWFGGGTAIVLKLGEYRRSLDVDFLCADVDGYRQLRMSAVERGVRAFFPEPVEAVRDFRIDQYGL
;
A
#
# COMPACT_ATOMS: atom_id res chain seq x y z
N MET A 1 18.69 -6.72 3.89
CA MET A 1 17.38 -7.39 3.75
C MET A 1 17.62 -8.83 3.29
N LYS A 2 16.82 -9.80 3.74
CA LYS A 2 16.80 -11.11 3.06
C LYS A 2 16.38 -10.87 1.62
N GLU A 3 17.16 -11.35 0.67
CA GLU A 3 16.77 -11.30 -0.73
C GLU A 3 15.57 -12.22 -0.93
N PHE A 4 14.44 -11.67 -1.36
CA PHE A 4 13.27 -12.47 -1.74
C PHE A 4 13.66 -13.36 -2.95
N ARG A 5 13.25 -14.62 -2.96
CA ARG A 5 13.56 -15.58 -4.03
C ARG A 5 12.63 -15.40 -5.22
N LYS A 6 11.38 -14.98 -4.99
CA LYS A 6 10.40 -14.80 -6.07
C LYS A 6 10.52 -13.39 -6.66
N PRO A 7 10.61 -13.24 -8.00
CA PRO A 7 10.69 -11.93 -8.63
C PRO A 7 9.54 -10.99 -8.25
N GLU A 8 8.31 -11.50 -8.19
CA GLU A 8 7.12 -10.72 -7.79
C GLU A 8 7.24 -10.16 -6.37
N HIS A 9 7.82 -10.92 -5.45
CA HIS A 9 7.95 -10.51 -4.05
C HIS A 9 9.03 -9.45 -3.86
N ARG A 10 10.08 -9.44 -4.71
CA ARG A 10 11.06 -8.34 -4.75
C ARG A 10 10.38 -7.04 -5.15
N ILE A 11 9.62 -7.09 -6.25
CA ILE A 11 8.86 -5.95 -6.77
C ILE A 11 7.88 -5.43 -5.70
N ILE A 12 7.10 -6.32 -5.07
CA ILE A 12 6.13 -5.94 -4.04
C ILE A 12 6.82 -5.36 -2.80
N ALA A 13 7.98 -5.88 -2.40
CA ALA A 13 8.70 -5.33 -1.24
C ALA A 13 9.28 -3.94 -1.51
N GLU A 14 9.54 -3.60 -2.78
CA GLU A 14 9.99 -2.28 -3.21
C GLU A 14 8.82 -1.31 -3.43
N ALA A 15 7.61 -1.79 -3.75
CA ALA A 15 6.47 -0.92 -4.04
C ALA A 15 6.12 0.07 -2.91
N PRO A 16 6.07 -0.32 -1.61
CA PRO A 16 5.86 0.63 -0.52
C PRO A 16 6.96 1.69 -0.41
N ALA A 17 8.14 1.47 -1.00
CA ALA A 17 9.20 2.47 -1.02
C ALA A 17 8.91 3.64 -1.96
N LEU A 18 8.02 3.45 -2.93
CA LEU A 18 7.60 4.48 -3.88
C LEU A 18 6.44 5.34 -3.34
N MET A 19 5.83 4.95 -2.22
CA MET A 19 4.69 5.65 -1.63
C MET A 19 5.15 6.73 -0.63
N ASP A 20 4.26 7.68 -0.35
CA ASP A 20 4.48 8.73 0.65
C ASP A 20 4.43 8.13 2.07
N ARG A 21 5.61 7.73 2.56
CA ARG A 21 5.76 7.07 3.86
C ARG A 21 5.39 7.98 5.02
N ASP A 22 5.65 9.28 4.91
CA ASP A 22 5.39 10.22 5.99
C ASP A 22 3.89 10.43 6.13
N PHE A 23 3.18 10.61 5.00
CA PHE A 23 1.72 10.68 4.99
C PHE A 23 1.09 9.40 5.53
N LEU A 24 1.51 8.23 5.04
CA LEU A 24 0.97 6.94 5.49
C LEU A 24 1.23 6.71 6.98
N THR A 25 2.41 7.05 7.48
CA THR A 25 2.76 6.92 8.90
C THR A 25 1.95 7.87 9.77
N ALA A 26 1.78 9.13 9.35
CA ALA A 26 0.95 10.12 10.05
C ALA A 26 -0.52 9.68 10.12
N ALA A 27 -1.02 9.03 9.07
CA ALA A 27 -2.36 8.43 9.05
C ALA A 27 -2.44 7.05 9.72
N GLN A 28 -1.38 6.58 10.38
CA GLN A 28 -1.27 5.25 11.00
C GLN A 28 -1.67 4.10 10.05
N CYS A 29 -1.26 4.20 8.79
CA CYS A 29 -1.54 3.27 7.71
C CYS A 29 -0.32 2.41 7.38
N TRP A 30 -0.46 1.09 7.49
CA TRP A 30 0.64 0.14 7.46
C TRP A 30 0.47 -0.93 6.41
N PHE A 31 1.55 -1.30 5.72
CA PHE A 31 1.54 -2.46 4.83
C PHE A 31 1.20 -3.73 5.63
N GLY A 32 0.17 -4.44 5.19
CA GLY A 32 -0.46 -5.53 5.92
C GLY A 32 -0.99 -6.63 4.99
N GLY A 33 -1.96 -7.38 5.50
CA GLY A 33 -2.61 -8.44 4.75
C GLY A 33 -1.74 -9.66 4.46
N GLY A 34 -2.19 -10.46 3.49
CA GLY A 34 -1.63 -11.78 3.21
C GLY A 34 -0.19 -11.72 2.71
N THR A 35 0.11 -10.73 1.88
CA THR A 35 1.45 -10.58 1.30
C THR A 35 2.47 -10.11 2.33
N ALA A 36 2.12 -9.19 3.24
CA ALA A 36 3.03 -8.79 4.31
C ALA A 36 3.43 -9.99 5.20
N ILE A 37 2.49 -10.88 5.51
CA ILE A 37 2.76 -12.12 6.26
C ILE A 37 3.68 -13.04 5.45
N VAL A 38 3.41 -13.24 4.17
CA VAL A 38 4.23 -14.06 3.27
C VAL A 38 5.67 -13.56 3.18
N LEU A 39 5.87 -12.26 3.03
CA LEU A 39 7.20 -11.65 2.99
C LEU A 39 7.94 -11.80 4.33
N LYS A 40 7.24 -11.66 5.46
CA LYS A 40 7.83 -11.85 6.80
C LYS A 40 8.18 -13.31 7.12
N LEU A 41 7.41 -14.27 6.61
CA LEU A 41 7.56 -15.70 6.91
C LEU A 41 8.32 -16.48 5.81
N GLY A 42 9.17 -15.81 5.03
CA GLY A 42 10.09 -16.47 4.11
C GLY A 42 9.44 -17.05 2.85
N GLU A 43 8.40 -16.39 2.33
CA GLU A 43 7.78 -16.70 1.03
C GLU A 43 7.16 -18.11 0.94
N TYR A 44 6.59 -18.60 2.04
CA TYR A 44 6.00 -19.95 2.17
C TYR A 44 4.88 -20.27 1.15
N ARG A 45 4.29 -19.23 0.56
CA ARG A 45 3.36 -19.32 -0.58
C ARG A 45 3.57 -18.13 -1.50
N ARG A 46 2.96 -18.15 -2.68
CA ARG A 46 2.86 -16.99 -3.55
C ARG A 46 1.73 -16.08 -3.07
N SER A 47 1.98 -14.77 -3.00
CA SER A 47 0.98 -13.74 -2.71
C SER A 47 1.34 -12.47 -3.49
N LEU A 48 0.37 -11.87 -4.16
CA LEU A 48 0.61 -10.81 -5.15
C LEU A 48 -0.01 -9.47 -4.77
N ASP A 49 -0.94 -9.47 -3.83
CA ASP A 49 -1.69 -8.27 -3.45
C ASP A 49 -0.85 -7.36 -2.55
N VAL A 50 -1.17 -6.07 -2.53
CA VAL A 50 -0.57 -5.09 -1.61
C VAL A 50 -1.69 -4.47 -0.79
N ASP A 51 -1.83 -4.95 0.44
CA ASP A 51 -2.87 -4.48 1.35
C ASP A 51 -2.30 -3.49 2.35
N PHE A 52 -3.11 -2.52 2.74
CA PHE A 52 -2.80 -1.59 3.83
C PHE A 52 -3.88 -1.67 4.91
N LEU A 53 -3.45 -1.52 6.16
CA LEU A 53 -4.32 -1.44 7.33
C LEU A 53 -4.10 -0.09 8.00
N CYS A 54 -5.16 0.71 8.09
CA CYS A 54 -5.18 1.94 8.87
C CYS A 54 -5.66 1.63 10.29
N ALA A 55 -4.84 1.97 11.29
CA ALA A 55 -5.10 1.69 12.70
C ALA A 55 -5.85 2.81 13.42
N ASP A 56 -6.17 3.90 12.73
CA ASP A 56 -6.79 5.09 13.32
C ASP A 56 -7.94 5.62 12.45
N VAL A 57 -9.03 6.06 13.10
CA VAL A 57 -10.25 6.51 12.41
C VAL A 57 -10.04 7.86 11.72
N ASP A 58 -9.32 8.78 12.37
CA ASP A 58 -9.04 10.10 11.80
C ASP A 58 -7.97 10.00 10.70
N GLY A 59 -6.98 9.12 10.86
CA GLY A 59 -6.05 8.71 9.83
C GLY A 59 -6.78 8.16 8.59
N TYR A 60 -7.74 7.26 8.78
CA TYR A 60 -8.53 6.72 7.66
C TYR A 60 -9.34 7.81 6.95
N ARG A 61 -9.93 8.75 7.71
CA ARG A 61 -10.59 9.93 7.13
C ARG A 61 -9.63 10.76 6.28
N GLN A 62 -8.41 11.01 6.75
CA GLN A 62 -7.39 11.77 5.99
C GLN A 62 -6.99 11.07 4.69
N LEU A 63 -6.79 9.75 4.71
CA LEU A 63 -6.52 8.95 3.52
C LEU A 63 -7.66 9.10 2.50
N ARG A 64 -8.91 8.94 2.97
CA ARG A 64 -10.10 9.03 2.12
C ARG A 64 -10.30 10.40 1.50
N MET A 65 -10.12 11.48 2.26
CA MET A 65 -10.21 12.84 1.71
C MET A 65 -9.13 13.10 0.66
N SER A 66 -7.88 12.72 0.94
CA SER A 66 -6.76 12.92 0.02
C SER A 66 -6.95 12.13 -1.27
N ALA A 67 -7.46 10.90 -1.17
CA ALA A 67 -7.80 10.06 -2.30
C ALA A 67 -8.91 10.67 -3.17
N VAL A 68 -9.95 11.25 -2.58
CA VAL A 68 -11.02 11.93 -3.34
C VAL A 68 -10.48 13.17 -4.06
N GLU A 69 -9.59 13.92 -3.41
CA GLU A 69 -9.03 15.16 -3.97
C GLU A 69 -8.00 14.90 -5.08
N ARG A 70 -7.09 13.95 -4.87
CA ARG A 70 -5.90 13.75 -5.72
C ARG A 70 -5.84 12.38 -6.42
N GLY A 71 -6.80 11.51 -6.16
CA GLY A 71 -6.80 10.13 -6.65
C GLY A 71 -5.59 9.35 -6.14
N VAL A 72 -5.05 8.45 -6.98
CA VAL A 72 -3.88 7.63 -6.65
C VAL A 72 -2.65 8.50 -6.29
N ARG A 73 -2.52 9.69 -6.87
CA ARG A 73 -1.41 10.62 -6.60
C ARG A 73 -1.39 11.12 -5.15
N ALA A 74 -2.46 10.91 -4.40
CA ALA A 74 -2.47 11.19 -2.96
C ALA A 74 -1.42 10.39 -2.18
N PHE A 75 -1.01 9.23 -2.70
CA PHE A 75 -0.16 8.27 -1.99
C PHE A 75 1.22 8.09 -2.60
N PHE A 76 1.51 8.76 -3.71
CA PHE A 76 2.78 8.66 -4.43
C PHE A 76 3.35 10.06 -4.65
N PRO A 77 4.53 10.39 -4.10
CA PRO A 77 5.16 11.69 -4.29
C PRO A 77 5.58 11.91 -5.75
N GLU A 78 6.01 10.85 -6.42
CA GLU A 78 6.30 10.87 -7.85
C GLU A 78 5.08 10.42 -8.66
N PRO A 79 4.87 10.95 -9.89
CA PRO A 79 3.74 10.56 -10.72
C PRO A 79 3.74 9.06 -11.02
N VAL A 80 2.61 8.42 -10.77
CA VAL A 80 2.34 7.02 -11.15
C VAL A 80 1.25 6.95 -12.21
N GLU A 81 1.38 5.98 -13.12
CA GLU A 81 0.34 5.65 -14.09
C GLU A 81 -0.57 4.57 -13.53
N ALA A 82 -1.85 4.87 -13.40
CA ALA A 82 -2.84 3.88 -13.01
C ALA A 82 -3.28 3.08 -14.23
N VAL A 83 -3.11 1.76 -14.20
CA VAL A 83 -3.53 0.85 -15.29
C VAL A 83 -5.07 0.72 -15.37
N ARG A 84 -5.78 1.18 -14.33
CA ARG A 84 -7.25 1.18 -14.23
C ARG A 84 -7.69 2.42 -13.46
N ASP A 85 -8.97 2.76 -13.57
CA ASP A 85 -9.57 3.82 -12.76
C ASP A 85 -9.38 3.54 -11.26
N PHE A 86 -8.89 4.56 -10.57
CA PHE A 86 -8.78 4.55 -9.12
C PHE A 86 -10.19 4.68 -8.49
N ARG A 87 -10.52 3.83 -7.52
CA ARG A 87 -11.88 3.68 -6.99
C ARG A 87 -11.91 3.94 -5.50
N ILE A 88 -12.87 4.71 -5.04
CA ILE A 88 -13.13 4.93 -3.61
C ILE A 88 -14.62 4.75 -3.40
N ASP A 89 -15.02 3.85 -2.50
CA ASP A 89 -16.42 3.55 -2.26
C ASP A 89 -16.72 3.24 -0.78
N GLN A 90 -17.77 2.46 -0.51
CA GLN A 90 -18.18 2.06 0.84
C GLN A 90 -17.34 0.91 1.42
N TYR A 91 -16.64 0.15 0.58
CA TYR A 91 -15.77 -0.95 0.97
C TYR A 91 -14.33 -0.49 1.22
N GLY A 92 -13.96 0.70 0.75
CA GLY A 92 -12.61 1.20 0.94
C GLY A 92 -12.21 2.35 0.05
N LEU A 93 -10.89 2.50 -0.02
CA LEU A 93 -10.11 3.27 -0.97
C LEU A 93 -9.65 2.42 -2.15
#